data_AF-A0A3M0I8Q0-F1
#
_entry.id   AF-A0A3M0I8Q0-F1
#
_cell.length_a   1.000
_cell.length_b   1.000
_cell.length_c   1.000
_cell.angle_alpha   90.00
_cell.angle_beta   90.00
_cell.angle_gamma   90.00
#
_symmetry.space_group_name_H-M   'P 1'
#
loop_
_entity.id
_entity.type
_entity.pdbx_description
1 polymer ?
#
loop_
_entity_poly.entity_id
_entity_poly.type
_entity_poly.pdbx_seq_one_letter_code
_entity_poly.pdbx_strand_id
1 'polypeptide(L)'
;MATLLRGEIPVILQPAGHAQYRGAYCPPGVPFKEVRRGPFDGKQDLAVRPDINGEVPKLVTFANGQVVYEYDGRDKKNRAVYRYAPKLSSSHRDVMNGVAEVYAEHALKKGTQ
;
A
#
# COMPACT_ATOMS: atom_id res chain seq x y z
N MET A 1 16.28 -10.43 3.91
CA MET A 1 17.12 -9.37 4.52
C MET A 1 17.75 -8.63 3.36
N ALA A 2 17.18 -7.49 2.96
CA ALA A 2 17.80 -6.64 1.95
C ALA A 2 19.19 -6.18 2.41
N THR A 3 20.20 -6.43 1.58
CA THR A 3 21.52 -5.83 1.72
C THR A 3 21.39 -4.36 1.36
N LEU A 4 21.38 -3.48 2.37
CA LEU A 4 21.33 -2.05 2.14
C LEU A 4 22.66 -1.56 1.58
N LEU A 5 22.63 -0.76 0.52
CA LEU A 5 23.81 -0.05 0.04
C LEU A 5 24.12 1.13 0.97
N ARG A 6 25.35 1.63 0.92
CA ARG A 6 25.79 2.74 1.78
C ARG A 6 24.91 3.97 1.56
N GLY A 7 24.22 4.40 2.62
CA GLY A 7 23.33 5.57 2.59
C GLY A 7 21.87 5.25 2.27
N GLU A 8 21.50 3.99 2.07
CA GLU A 8 20.10 3.60 1.94
C GLU A 8 19.42 3.38 3.30
N ILE A 9 18.13 3.69 3.37
CA ILE A 9 17.29 3.46 4.53
C ILE A 9 16.26 2.37 4.19
N PRO A 10 16.09 1.36 5.06
CA PRO A 10 15.08 0.33 4.87
C PRO A 10 13.68 0.93 4.86
N VAL A 11 12.81 0.37 4.03
CA VAL A 11 11.41 0.76 3.86
C VAL A 11 10.49 -0.27 4.48
N ILE A 12 9.39 0.19 5.08
CA ILE A 12 8.24 -0.64 5.41
C ILE A 12 6.99 -0.10 4.72
N LEU A 13 6.36 -0.96 3.93
CA LEU A 13 5.07 -0.68 3.30
C LEU A 13 3.94 -1.08 4.24
N GLN A 14 3.04 -0.14 4.51
CA GLN A 14 1.88 -0.34 5.38
C GLN A 14 0.57 -0.06 4.65
N PRO A 15 -0.55 -0.63 5.13
CA PRO A 15 -1.87 -0.28 4.65
C PRO A 15 -2.15 1.22 4.73
N ALA A 16 -3.03 1.69 3.85
CA ALA A 16 -3.46 3.07 3.79
C ALA A 16 -3.93 3.55 5.16
N GLY A 17 -3.55 4.77 5.55
CA GLY A 17 -4.10 5.44 6.74
C GLY A 17 -5.48 6.01 6.46
N HIS A 18 -6.12 6.57 7.49
CA HIS A 18 -7.43 7.20 7.32
C HIS A 18 -7.37 8.41 6.35
N ALA A 19 -6.28 9.19 6.40
CA ALA A 19 -6.07 10.33 5.52
C ALA A 19 -5.86 9.90 4.06
N GLN A 20 -4.98 8.92 3.81
CA GLN A 20 -4.67 8.42 2.47
C GLN A 20 -5.88 7.73 1.82
N TYR A 21 -6.75 7.13 2.62
CA TYR A 21 -7.97 6.49 2.15
C TYR A 21 -9.13 7.46 1.86
N ARG A 22 -9.22 8.63 2.50
CA ARG A 22 -10.44 9.47 2.51
C ARG A 22 -10.96 9.81 1.11
N GLY A 23 -11.93 9.09 0.55
CA GLY A 23 -12.45 9.30 -0.82
C GLY A 23 -11.84 8.39 -1.88
N ALA A 24 -11.15 7.34 -1.47
CA ALA A 24 -10.79 6.21 -2.32
C ALA A 24 -12.03 5.39 -2.68
N TYR A 25 -11.92 4.64 -3.78
CA TYR A 25 -12.99 3.74 -4.22
C TYR A 25 -13.13 2.58 -3.22
N CYS A 26 -14.35 2.35 -2.75
CA CYS A 26 -14.69 1.26 -1.84
C CYS A 26 -15.87 0.49 -2.42
N PRO A 27 -15.65 -0.70 -2.99
CA PRO A 27 -16.75 -1.50 -3.51
C PRO A 27 -17.67 -1.99 -2.36
N PRO A 28 -18.98 -2.13 -2.62
CA PRO A 28 -19.92 -2.66 -1.64
C PRO A 28 -19.59 -4.12 -1.30
N GLY A 29 -19.82 -4.53 -0.05
CA GLY A 29 -19.59 -5.90 0.41
C GLY A 29 -18.13 -6.28 0.69
N VAL A 30 -17.16 -5.42 0.36
CA VAL A 30 -15.74 -5.66 0.70
C VAL A 30 -15.41 -5.06 2.07
N PRO A 31 -14.79 -5.84 2.99
CA PRO A 31 -14.39 -5.33 4.29
C PRO A 31 -13.34 -4.22 4.18
N PHE A 32 -13.48 -3.19 5.00
CA PHE A 32 -12.60 -2.01 4.99
C PHE A 32 -11.10 -2.34 5.14
N LYS A 33 -10.77 -3.42 5.87
CA LYS A 33 -9.39 -3.90 6.01
C LYS A 33 -8.75 -4.30 4.68
N GLU A 34 -9.53 -4.81 3.73
CA GLU A 34 -9.04 -5.21 2.41
C GLU A 34 -8.86 -3.99 1.50
N VAL A 35 -9.77 -3.01 1.61
CA VAL A 35 -9.70 -1.79 0.79
C VAL A 35 -8.48 -0.93 1.12
N ARG A 36 -8.03 -0.97 2.39
CA ARG A 36 -6.81 -0.29 2.82
C ARG A 36 -5.54 -0.99 2.41
N ARG A 37 -5.62 -2.27 2.00
CA ARG A 37 -4.46 -3.10 1.78
C ARG A 37 -3.90 -2.84 0.39
N GLY A 38 -2.67 -2.36 0.33
CA GLY A 38 -1.92 -2.25 -0.91
C GLY A 38 -1.34 -3.60 -1.34
N PRO A 39 -1.12 -3.82 -2.65
CA PRO A 39 -0.59 -5.09 -3.18
C PRO A 39 0.80 -5.47 -2.64
N PHE A 40 1.57 -4.49 -2.17
CA PHE A 40 2.94 -4.69 -1.68
C PHE A 40 3.06 -4.52 -0.16
N ASP A 41 1.95 -4.47 0.56
CA ASP A 41 1.95 -4.30 2.02
C ASP A 41 2.75 -5.40 2.71
N GLY A 42 3.57 -5.02 3.69
CA GLY A 42 4.41 -5.95 4.43
C GLY A 42 5.67 -6.41 3.68
N LYS A 43 5.92 -5.95 2.44
CA LYS A 43 7.19 -6.18 1.75
C LYS A 43 8.32 -5.44 2.49
N GLN A 44 9.40 -6.16 2.81
CA GLN A 44 10.50 -5.67 3.64
C GLN A 44 11.85 -5.57 2.92
N ASP A 45 11.96 -6.11 1.70
CA ASP A 45 13.18 -6.04 0.91
C ASP A 45 13.23 -4.77 0.03
N LEU A 46 12.86 -3.64 0.62
CA LEU A 46 12.81 -2.34 -0.04
C LEU A 46 13.69 -1.34 0.71
N ALA A 47 14.33 -0.47 -0.03
CA ALA A 47 15.14 0.60 0.51
C ALA A 47 14.96 1.87 -0.33
N VAL A 48 15.12 3.02 0.30
CA VAL A 48 15.15 4.32 -0.35
C VAL A 48 16.44 5.05 0.01
N ARG A 49 16.95 5.82 -0.94
CA ARG A 49 18.09 6.69 -0.69
C ARG A 49 17.58 8.09 -0.31
N PRO A 50 17.93 8.61 0.87
CA PRO A 50 17.68 10.00 1.21
C PRO A 50 18.48 10.94 0.30
N ASP A 51 17.99 12.16 0.15
CA ASP A 51 18.69 13.24 -0.54
C ASP A 51 19.84 13.82 0.32
N ILE A 52 20.49 14.88 -0.18
CA ILE A 52 21.58 15.57 0.53
C ILE A 52 21.15 16.19 1.87
N ASN A 53 19.85 16.44 2.04
CA ASN A 53 19.26 16.98 3.27
C ASN A 53 18.78 15.88 4.22
N GLY A 54 18.88 14.61 3.83
CA GLY A 54 18.38 13.46 4.59
C GLY A 54 16.88 13.21 4.43
N GLU A 55 16.20 13.91 3.51
CA GLU A 55 14.80 13.68 3.16
C GLU A 55 14.67 12.46 2.25
N VAL A 56 13.64 11.65 2.49
CA VAL A 56 13.33 10.50 1.62
C VAL A 56 12.27 10.91 0.60
N PRO A 57 12.15 10.19 -0.54
CA PRO A 57 11.09 10.43 -1.51
C PRO A 57 9.72 10.49 -0.85
N LYS A 58 8.90 11.50 -1.17
CA LYS A 58 7.54 11.60 -0.61
C LYS A 58 6.62 10.51 -1.13
N LEU A 59 6.89 10.01 -2.34
CA LEU A 59 6.12 8.98 -3.01
C LEU A 59 7.06 7.87 -3.50
N VAL A 60 6.60 6.63 -3.37
CA VAL A 60 7.23 5.45 -3.98
C VAL A 60 6.20 4.77 -4.85
N THR A 61 6.60 4.43 -6.07
CA THR A 61 5.71 3.82 -7.05
C THR A 61 6.17 2.43 -7.47
N PHE A 62 5.23 1.54 -7.66
CA PHE A 62 5.43 0.17 -8.17
C PHE A 62 4.55 -0.07 -9.38
N ALA A 63 4.77 -1.20 -10.06
CA ALA A 63 4.03 -1.60 -11.25
C ALA A 63 3.95 -0.47 -12.29
N ASN A 64 5.11 0.08 -12.66
CA ASN A 64 5.23 1.18 -13.63
C ASN A 64 4.41 2.43 -13.27
N GLY A 65 4.27 2.76 -11.99
CA GLY A 65 3.53 3.95 -11.54
C GLY A 65 2.10 3.69 -11.12
N GLN A 66 1.56 2.49 -11.36
CA GLN A 66 0.14 2.19 -11.10
C GLN A 66 -0.19 2.02 -9.62
N VAL A 67 0.79 1.64 -8.81
CA VAL A 67 0.64 1.47 -7.37
C VAL A 67 1.52 2.47 -6.65
N VAL A 68 0.91 3.34 -5.85
CA VAL A 68 1.59 4.45 -5.19
C VAL A 68 1.50 4.30 -3.68
N TYR A 69 2.61 4.55 -3.02
CA TYR A 69 2.72 4.66 -1.57
C TYR A 69 3.29 6.02 -1.19
N GLU A 70 2.77 6.60 -0.11
CA GLU A 70 3.11 7.92 0.40
C GLU A 70 3.89 7.81 1.72
N TYR A 71 4.94 8.61 1.86
CA TYR A 71 5.77 8.65 3.05
C TYR A 71 4.96 9.15 4.27
N ASP A 72 4.96 8.35 5.34
CA ASP A 72 4.22 8.59 6.59
C ASP A 72 5.16 8.76 7.80
N GLY A 73 6.43 9.05 7.54
CA GLY A 73 7.44 9.23 8.58
C GLY A 73 8.32 8.00 8.80
N ARG A 74 8.95 7.92 9.98
CA ARG A 74 9.87 6.83 10.33
C ARG A 74 9.38 6.03 11.52
N ASP A 75 9.68 4.74 11.54
CA ASP A 75 9.39 3.90 12.69
C ASP A 75 10.47 3.97 13.79
N LYS A 76 10.24 3.26 14.90
CA LYS A 76 11.19 3.19 16.03
C LYS A 76 12.57 2.61 15.68
N LYS A 77 12.69 1.93 14.54
CA LYS A 77 13.93 1.36 14.00
C LYS A 77 14.52 2.25 12.89
N ASN A 78 14.05 3.50 12.78
CA ASN A 78 14.46 4.46 11.76
C ASN A 78 14.20 4.00 10.32
N ARG A 79 13.25 3.08 10.11
CA ARG A 79 12.83 2.65 8.77
C ARG A 79 11.84 3.65 8.20
N ALA A 80 11.93 3.96 6.92
CA ALA A 80 10.98 4.84 6.25
C ALA A 80 9.64 4.12 6.08
N VAL A 81 8.58 4.67 6.67
CA VAL A 81 7.22 4.12 6.59
C VAL A 81 6.54 4.74 5.39
N TYR A 82 6.04 3.91 4.49
CA TYR A 82 5.22 4.33 3.37
C TYR A 82 3.86 3.67 3.45
N ARG A 83 2.79 4.46 3.43
CA ARG A 83 1.42 3.97 3.45
C ARG A 83 0.86 3.91 2.04
N TYR A 84 0.09 2.88 1.76
CA TYR A 84 -0.59 2.77 0.47
C TYR A 84 -1.46 4.02 0.23
N ALA A 85 -1.41 4.56 -0.99
CA ALA A 85 -2.18 5.72 -1.42
C ALA A 85 -3.19 5.30 -2.51
N PRO A 86 -4.37 4.76 -2.11
CA PRO A 86 -5.41 4.30 -3.03
C PRO A 86 -5.80 5.32 -4.10
N LYS A 87 -5.90 6.60 -3.73
CA LYS A 87 -6.29 7.68 -4.65
C LYS A 87 -5.29 7.96 -5.75
N LEU A 88 -4.01 7.79 -5.44
CA LEU A 88 -2.92 8.04 -6.37
C LEU A 88 -2.63 6.80 -7.22
N SER A 89 -3.12 5.64 -6.79
CA SER A 89 -2.92 4.36 -7.45
C SER A 89 -4.02 4.13 -8.49
N SER A 90 -3.70 4.28 -9.77
CA SER A 90 -4.67 4.04 -10.86
C SER A 90 -5.19 2.61 -10.86
N SER A 91 -4.37 1.62 -10.47
CA SER A 91 -4.78 0.23 -10.38
C SER A 91 -5.69 -0.09 -9.18
N HIS A 92 -5.92 0.87 -8.27
CA HIS A 92 -6.69 0.61 -7.05
C HIS A 92 -8.10 0.11 -7.35
N ARG A 93 -8.77 0.72 -8.33
CA ARG A 93 -10.13 0.34 -8.71
C ARG A 93 -10.17 -1.08 -9.27
N ASP A 94 -9.24 -1.43 -10.16
CA ASP A 94 -9.21 -2.76 -10.80
C ASP A 94 -8.92 -3.86 -9.77
N VAL A 95 -7.97 -3.62 -8.87
CA VAL A 95 -7.68 -4.54 -7.77
C VAL A 95 -8.90 -4.71 -6.87
N MET A 96 -9.59 -3.63 -6.52
CA MET A 96 -10.78 -3.67 -5.68
C MET A 96 -11.98 -4.35 -6.34
N ASN A 97 -12.14 -4.23 -7.66
CA ASN A 97 -13.16 -4.96 -8.39
C ASN A 97 -12.92 -6.47 -8.33
N GLY A 98 -11.69 -6.93 -8.55
CA GLY A 98 -11.35 -8.36 -8.40
C GLY A 98 -11.56 -8.86 -6.97
N VAL A 99 -11.23 -8.06 -5.94
CA VAL A 99 -11.54 -8.41 -4.54
C VAL A 99 -13.05 -8.50 -4.31
N ALA A 100 -13.83 -7.57 -4.86
CA ALA A 100 -15.28 -7.58 -4.73
C ALA A 100 -15.93 -8.82 -5.37
N GLU A 101 -15.44 -9.25 -6.53
CA GLU A 101 -15.89 -10.48 -7.20
C GLU A 101 -15.67 -11.70 -6.32
N VAL A 102 -14.47 -11.86 -5.75
CA VAL A 102 -14.15 -12.97 -4.84
C VAL A 102 -15.09 -12.96 -3.62
N TYR A 103 -15.31 -11.81 -3.00
CA TYR A 103 -16.22 -11.70 -1.86
C TYR A 103 -17.68 -11.99 -2.23
N ALA A 104 -18.14 -11.56 -3.42
CA ALA A 104 -19.47 -11.86 -3.92
C ALA A 104 -19.65 -13.37 -4.17
N GLU A 105 -18.68 -14.04 -4.79
CA GLU A 105 -18.71 -15.49 -4.98
C GLU A 105 -18.76 -16.25 -3.65
N HIS A 106 -17.98 -15.84 -2.66
CA HIS A 106 -18.00 -16.44 -1.33
C HIS A 106 -19.34 -16.22 -0.61
N ALA A 107 -19.97 -15.06 -0.79
CA ALA A 107 -21.29 -14.80 -0.24
C ALA A 107 -22.36 -15.69 -0.87
N LEU A 108 -22.34 -15.85 -2.20
CA LEU A 108 -23.26 -16.73 -2.94
C LEU A 108 -23.12 -18.19 -2.49
N LYS A 109 -21.89 -18.71 -2.40
CA LYS A 109 -21.62 -20.09 -1.96
C LYS A 109 -22.02 -20.37 -0.51
N LYS A 110 -22.01 -19.35 0.37
CA LYS A 110 -22.49 -19.47 1.74
C LYS A 110 -24.02 -19.44 1.86
N GLY A 111 -24.72 -18.82 0.92
CA GLY A 111 -26.18 -18.77 0.90
C GLY A 111 -26.87 -19.99 0.30
N THR A 112 -26.10 -20.91 -0.30
CA THR A 112 -26.60 -22.16 -0.92
C THR A 112 -26.34 -23.42 -0.07
N GLN A 113 -25.82 -23.27 1.14
CA GLN A 113 -25.65 -24.36 2.12
C GLN A 113 -26.72 -24.30 3.21
#